data_AF-K1T818-F1
#
_entry.id   AF-K1T818-F1
#
_cell.length_a   1.000
_cell.length_b   1.000
_cell.length_c   1.000
_cell.angle_alpha   90.00
_cell.angle_beta   90.00
_cell.angle_gamma   90.00
#
_symmetry.space_group_name_H-M   'P 1'
#
loop_
_entity.id
_entity.type
_entity.pdbx_description
1 polymer ?
#
loop_
_entity_poly.entity_id
_entity_poly.type
_entity_poly.pdbx_seq_one_letter_code
_entity_poly.pdbx_strand_id
1 'polypeptide(L)'
;MLIEGGSAELRLSAARFIAQSLLCVGSGAHPCGVCPSCVKCEALSHPDMREYGDISSDAAFKVEACRAVRSDCFVLPNDGDKKVYILKEVQNMNDSGENALLKIFEEPPSY
;
A
#
# COMPACT_ATOMS: atom_id res chain seq x y z
N MET A 1 -0.43 -8.69 2.07
CA MET A 1 0.34 -9.09 3.27
C MET A 1 -0.30 -8.43 4.47
N LEU A 2 -0.54 -9.18 5.57
CA LEU A 2 -0.98 -8.62 6.84
C LEU A 2 0.22 -8.50 7.77
N ILE A 3 0.37 -7.36 8.45
CA ILE A 3 1.45 -7.10 9.41
C ILE A 3 0.80 -6.90 10.78
N GLU A 4 1.19 -7.74 11.75
CA GLU A 4 0.61 -7.76 13.09
C GLU A 4 1.69 -7.57 14.17
N GLY A 5 1.27 -7.21 15.39
CA GLY A 5 2.16 -6.93 16.51
C GLY A 5 2.75 -5.52 16.50
N GLY A 6 3.56 -5.21 17.54
CA GLY A 6 4.18 -3.89 17.71
C GLY A 6 3.19 -2.72 17.85
N SER A 7 3.70 -1.50 17.76
CA SER A 7 2.87 -0.27 17.69
C SER A 7 2.40 -0.02 16.25
N ALA A 8 1.37 0.81 16.08
CA ALA A 8 0.86 1.18 14.76
C ALA A 8 1.92 1.87 13.89
N GLU A 9 2.78 2.69 14.51
CA GLU A 9 3.91 3.37 13.86
C GLU A 9 4.96 2.37 13.37
N LEU A 10 5.27 1.35 14.17
CA LEU A 10 6.22 0.30 13.78
C LEU A 10 5.69 -0.51 12.59
N ARG A 11 4.40 -0.87 12.61
CA ARG A 11 3.76 -1.57 11.48
C ARG A 11 3.77 -0.71 10.23
N LEU A 12 3.43 0.59 10.34
CA LEU A 12 3.46 1.50 9.21
C LEU A 12 4.87 1.68 8.66
N SER A 13 5.87 1.85 9.51
CA SER A 13 7.28 1.93 9.11
C SER A 13 7.73 0.67 8.37
N ALA A 14 7.41 -0.52 8.89
CA ALA A 14 7.69 -1.79 8.23
C ALA A 14 6.98 -1.91 6.88
N ALA A 15 5.70 -1.53 6.80
CA ALA A 15 4.93 -1.55 5.55
C ALA A 15 5.56 -0.63 4.49
N ARG A 16 5.97 0.59 4.87
CA ARG A 16 6.64 1.55 3.99
C ARG A 16 7.99 1.01 3.51
N PHE A 17 8.78 0.42 4.40
CA PHE A 17 10.05 -0.21 4.03
C PHE A 17 9.85 -1.33 3.01
N ILE A 18 8.89 -2.23 3.25
CA ILE A 18 8.56 -3.31 2.30
C ILE A 18 8.08 -2.74 0.95
N ALA A 19 7.22 -1.72 0.97
CA ALA A 19 6.74 -1.06 -0.23
C ALA A 19 7.90 -0.45 -1.04
N GLN A 20 8.79 0.28 -0.38
CA GLN A 20 9.98 0.87 -0.99
C GLN A 20 10.90 -0.20 -1.58
N SER A 21 11.06 -1.35 -0.92
CA SER A 21 11.82 -2.49 -1.45
C SER A 21 11.19 -3.08 -2.71
N LEU A 22 9.87 -3.26 -2.72
CA LEU A 22 9.14 -3.85 -3.85
C LEU A 22 9.19 -2.96 -5.10
N LEU A 23 9.18 -1.64 -4.90
CA LEU A 23 9.23 -0.64 -5.98
C LEU A 23 10.66 -0.25 -6.37
N CYS A 24 11.67 -0.69 -5.62
CA CYS A 24 13.07 -0.35 -5.87
C CYS A 24 13.55 -0.88 -7.24
N VAL A 25 14.17 -0.01 -8.04
CA VAL A 25 14.74 -0.34 -9.36
C VAL A 25 16.26 -0.40 -9.37
N GLY A 26 16.91 -0.32 -8.20
CA GLY A 26 18.35 -0.47 -8.07
C GLY A 26 18.82 -1.91 -8.32
N SER A 27 20.08 -2.09 -8.73
CA SER A 27 20.66 -3.41 -9.01
C SER A 27 21.24 -4.14 -7.77
N GLY A 28 21.23 -3.51 -6.59
CA GLY A 28 21.85 -4.01 -5.37
C GLY A 28 20.84 -4.42 -4.29
N ALA A 29 21.13 -4.09 -3.03
CA ALA A 29 20.22 -4.30 -1.91
C ALA A 29 18.91 -3.51 -2.11
N HIS A 30 17.78 -4.13 -1.76
CA HIS A 30 16.45 -3.52 -1.83
C HIS A 30 15.91 -3.30 -0.42
N PRO A 31 15.51 -2.07 -0.06
CA PRO A 31 15.52 -0.87 -0.89
C PRO A 31 16.93 -0.28 -0.99
N CYS A 32 17.32 0.24 -2.15
CA CYS A 32 18.67 0.79 -2.33
C CYS A 32 18.83 2.21 -1.77
N GLY A 33 17.72 2.88 -1.46
CA GLY A 33 17.69 4.22 -0.86
C GLY A 33 18.05 5.37 -1.81
N VAL A 34 18.62 5.09 -2.99
CA VAL A 34 19.18 6.13 -3.88
C VAL A 34 18.55 6.19 -5.26
N CYS A 35 17.84 5.14 -5.70
CA CYS A 35 17.19 5.17 -7.01
C CYS A 35 15.96 6.11 -7.00
N PRO A 36 15.51 6.59 -8.18
CA PRO A 36 14.38 7.52 -8.26
C PRO A 36 13.11 6.99 -7.56
N SER A 37 12.86 5.67 -7.66
CA SER A 37 11.72 5.04 -6.99
C SER A 37 11.86 5.09 -5.46
N CYS A 38 13.01 4.71 -4.90
CA CYS A 38 13.23 4.78 -3.44
C CYS A 38 13.08 6.21 -2.90
N VAL A 39 13.63 7.21 -3.62
CA VAL A 39 13.54 8.63 -3.24
C VAL A 39 12.08 9.09 -3.24
N LYS A 40 11.29 8.74 -4.26
CA LYS A 40 9.86 9.04 -4.32
C LYS A 40 9.06 8.36 -3.20
N CYS A 41 9.36 7.10 -2.90
CA CYS A 41 8.72 6.36 -1.82
C CYS A 41 9.00 7.00 -0.45
N GLU A 42 10.24 7.40 -0.18
CA GLU A 42 10.64 8.08 1.06
C GLU A 42 9.88 9.41 1.21
N ALA A 43 9.71 10.14 0.11
CA ALA A 43 8.95 11.39 0.06
C ALA A 43 7.41 11.18 0.01
N LEU A 44 6.92 9.94 0.11
CA LEU A 44 5.49 9.58 -0.02
C LEU A 44 4.84 10.15 -1.29
N SER A 45 5.59 10.17 -2.39
CA SER A 45 5.21 10.77 -3.68
C SER A 45 5.30 9.80 -4.85
N HIS A 46 5.61 8.52 -4.60
CA HIS A 46 5.65 7.51 -5.64
C HIS A 46 4.24 7.25 -6.18
N PRO A 47 3.98 7.36 -7.50
CA PRO A 47 2.63 7.28 -8.05
C PRO A 47 1.98 5.91 -7.80
N ASP A 48 2.80 4.87 -7.74
CA ASP A 48 2.36 3.48 -7.51
C ASP A 48 2.46 3.02 -6.05
N MET A 49 2.71 3.94 -5.11
CA MET A 49 2.62 3.69 -3.67
C MET A 49 1.51 4.57 -3.09
N ARG A 50 0.47 3.97 -2.48
CA ARG A 50 -0.60 4.74 -1.84
C ARG A 50 -0.92 4.25 -0.45
N GLU A 51 -1.23 5.18 0.43
CA GLU A 51 -1.61 4.88 1.81
C GLU A 51 -3.05 5.32 2.08
N TYR A 52 -3.79 4.45 2.78
CA TYR A 52 -5.15 4.72 3.20
C TYR A 52 -5.34 4.39 4.68
N GLY A 53 -6.30 5.06 5.32
CA GLY A 53 -6.54 4.97 6.75
C GLY A 53 -5.71 5.98 7.56
N ASP A 54 -5.89 5.92 8.87
CA ASP A 54 -5.25 6.81 9.84
C ASP A 54 -4.88 6.01 11.08
N ILE A 55 -3.63 6.16 11.55
CA ILE A 55 -3.16 5.51 12.77
C ILE A 55 -3.40 6.37 14.02
N SER A 56 -3.79 7.63 13.84
CA SER A 56 -4.02 8.59 14.92
C SER A 56 -5.48 8.64 15.38
N SER A 57 -6.35 7.85 14.75
CA SER A 57 -7.79 7.83 15.02
C SER A 57 -8.34 6.42 14.98
N ASP A 58 -9.18 6.07 15.95
CA ASP A 58 -9.97 4.83 15.96
C ASP A 58 -11.22 4.93 15.06
N ALA A 59 -11.26 5.89 14.15
CA ALA A 59 -12.36 6.04 13.20
C ALA A 59 -12.47 4.80 12.30
N ALA A 60 -13.72 4.50 11.90
CA ALA A 60 -14.00 3.44 10.95
C ALA A 60 -13.20 3.64 9.65
N PHE A 61 -12.65 2.55 9.12
CA PHE A 61 -11.96 2.57 7.84
C PHE A 61 -12.97 2.90 6.74
N LYS A 62 -12.70 3.97 5.97
CA LYS A 62 -13.65 4.50 4.99
C LYS A 62 -13.80 3.53 3.81
N VAL A 63 -15.04 3.14 3.50
CA VAL A 63 -15.36 2.27 2.36
C VAL A 63 -14.93 2.90 1.03
N GLU A 64 -14.95 4.23 0.94
CA GLU A 64 -14.50 5.00 -0.21
C GLU A 64 -13.02 4.73 -0.52
N ALA A 65 -12.18 4.52 0.50
CA ALA A 65 -10.77 4.18 0.30
C ALA A 65 -10.63 2.80 -0.35
N CYS A 66 -11.40 1.80 0.09
CA CYS A 66 -11.40 0.47 -0.55
C CYS A 66 -11.85 0.54 -2.01
N ARG A 67 -12.87 1.34 -2.30
CA ARG A 67 -13.36 1.55 -3.68
C ARG A 67 -12.32 2.23 -4.55
N ALA A 68 -11.60 3.22 -4.02
CA ALA A 68 -10.51 3.91 -4.72
C ALA A 68 -9.36 2.95 -5.06
N VAL A 69 -8.96 2.10 -4.10
CA VAL A 69 -7.98 1.02 -4.33
C VAL A 69 -8.46 0.10 -5.44
N ARG A 70 -9.70 -0.39 -5.37
CA ARG A 70 -10.27 -1.27 -6.39
C ARG A 70 -10.25 -0.65 -7.78
N SER A 71 -10.64 0.62 -7.92
CA SER A 71 -10.63 1.27 -9.24
C SER A 71 -9.22 1.47 -9.78
N ASP A 72 -8.26 1.85 -8.93
CA ASP A 72 -6.90 2.14 -9.38
C ASP A 72 -6.06 0.87 -9.64
N CYS A 73 -6.34 -0.22 -8.93
CA CYS A 73 -5.60 -1.48 -9.05
C CYS A 73 -5.72 -2.15 -10.43
N PHE A 74 -6.69 -1.76 -11.25
CA PHE A 74 -6.80 -2.25 -12.64
C PHE A 74 -6.20 -1.28 -13.66
N VAL A 75 -5.71 -0.12 -13.22
CA VAL A 75 -4.92 0.79 -14.05
C VAL A 75 -3.48 0.31 -14.01
N LEU A 76 -2.79 0.32 -15.15
CA LEU A 76 -1.38 -0.05 -15.22
C LEU A 76 -0.50 0.78 -14.26
N PRO A 77 0.60 0.22 -13.73
CA PRO A 77 1.60 0.98 -13.00
C PRO A 77 2.14 2.16 -13.82
N ASN A 78 2.40 3.28 -13.16
CA ASN A 78 2.95 4.48 -13.80
C ASN A 78 4.47 4.35 -13.94
N ASP A 79 5.11 3.92 -12.86
CA ASP A 79 6.54 3.70 -12.70
C ASP A 79 6.76 2.22 -12.34
N GLY A 80 7.35 1.45 -13.26
CA GLY A 80 7.74 0.06 -13.01
C GLY A 80 6.66 -0.97 -13.33
N ASP A 81 6.67 -2.08 -12.59
CA ASP A 81 5.86 -3.28 -12.84
C ASP A 81 4.82 -3.55 -11.75
N LYS A 82 4.83 -2.81 -10.63
CA LYS A 82 4.00 -3.09 -9.45
C LYS A 82 3.30 -1.85 -8.92
N LYS A 83 2.17 -2.09 -8.25
CA LYS A 83 1.51 -1.11 -7.37
C LYS A 83 1.44 -1.65 -5.95
N VAL A 84 1.67 -0.77 -4.97
CA VAL A 84 1.62 -1.10 -3.55
C VAL A 84 0.62 -0.19 -2.84
N TYR A 85 -0.35 -0.81 -2.15
CA TYR A 85 -1.33 -0.12 -1.34
C TYR A 85 -1.12 -0.50 0.13
N ILE A 86 -0.90 0.50 0.99
CA ILE A 86 -0.78 0.32 2.43
C ILE A 86 -2.10 0.75 3.06
N LEU A 87 -2.83 -0.21 3.64
CA LEU A 87 -4.07 0.04 4.34
C LEU A 87 -3.79 -0.03 5.85
N LYS A 88 -3.99 1.08 6.55
CA LYS A 88 -3.70 1.22 7.99
C LYS A 88 -4.94 0.92 8.81
N GLU A 89 -4.75 0.23 9.94
CA GLU A 89 -5.80 -0.09 10.92
C GLU A 89 -7.05 -0.73 10.28
N VAL A 90 -6.84 -1.71 9.39
CA VAL A 90 -7.90 -2.40 8.63
C VAL A 90 -8.86 -3.20 9.51
N GLN A 91 -8.53 -3.47 10.77
CA GLN A 91 -9.46 -4.09 11.73
C GLN A 91 -10.68 -3.21 12.03
N ASN A 92 -10.61 -1.90 11.72
CA ASN A 92 -11.73 -0.97 11.83
C ASN A 92 -12.58 -0.93 10.54
N MET A 93 -12.35 -1.84 9.59
CA MET A 93 -13.11 -1.95 8.35
C MET A 93 -14.43 -2.69 8.60
N ASN A 94 -15.47 -2.26 7.89
CA ASN A 94 -16.77 -2.95 7.90
C ASN A 94 -16.89 -3.93 6.73
N ASP A 95 -17.90 -4.78 6.77
CA ASP A 95 -18.18 -5.78 5.73
C ASP A 95 -18.26 -5.17 4.31
N SER A 96 -18.76 -3.94 4.19
CA SER A 96 -18.85 -3.26 2.89
C SER A 96 -17.47 -2.90 2.32
N GLY A 97 -16.52 -2.51 3.18
CA GLY A 97 -15.13 -2.27 2.81
C GLY A 97 -14.41 -3.56 2.43
N GLU A 98 -14.59 -4.62 3.21
CA GLU A 98 -13.99 -5.94 2.93
C GLU A 98 -14.48 -6.50 1.59
N ASN A 99 -15.80 -6.50 1.37
CA ASN A 99 -16.41 -6.95 0.11
C ASN A 99 -15.93 -6.14 -1.11
N ALA A 100 -15.58 -4.86 -0.91
CA ALA A 100 -15.02 -4.05 -1.99
C ALA A 100 -13.61 -4.52 -2.40
N LEU A 101 -12.83 -5.09 -1.49
CA LEU A 101 -11.48 -5.59 -1.75
C LEU A 101 -11.46 -7.06 -2.19
N LEU A 102 -12.45 -7.87 -1.80
CA LEU A 102 -12.51 -9.31 -2.14
C LEU A 102 -12.27 -9.59 -3.62
N LYS A 103 -12.90 -8.80 -4.51
CA LYS A 103 -12.72 -8.96 -5.96
C LYS A 103 -11.26 -8.84 -6.41
N ILE A 104 -10.48 -7.97 -5.77
CA ILE A 104 -9.05 -7.78 -6.08
C ILE A 104 -8.24 -8.99 -5.63
N PHE A 105 -8.61 -9.61 -4.51
CA PHE A 105 -7.93 -10.78 -3.98
C PHE A 105 -8.24 -12.05 -4.79
N GLU A 106 -9.45 -12.17 -5.30
CA GLU A 106 -9.88 -13.27 -6.16
C GLU A 106 -9.31 -13.15 -7.58
N GLU A 107 -9.27 -11.92 -8.12
CA GLU A 107 -8.81 -11.61 -9.49
C GLU A 107 -7.77 -10.48 -9.47
N PRO A 108 -6.52 -10.75 -9.05
CA PRO A 108 -5.48 -9.73 -9.05
C PRO A 108 -5.11 -9.30 -10.48
N PRO A 109 -4.68 -8.04 -10.69
CA PRO A 109 -4.20 -7.60 -11.98
C PRO A 109 -2.96 -8.42 -12.41
N SER A 110 -2.76 -8.54 -13.74
CA SER A 110 -1.76 -9.43 -14.32
C SER A 110 -0.32 -8.90 -14.32
N TYR A 111 -0.09 -7.73 -13.74
CA TYR A 111 1.23 -7.10 -13.67
C TYR A 111 1.93 -7.43 -12.35
#